data_AF-A0A1E3B5M5-F1
#
_entry.id   AF-A0A1E3B5M5-F1
#
_cell.length_a   1.000
_cell.length_b   1.000
_cell.length_c   1.000
_cell.angle_alpha   90.00
_cell.angle_beta   90.00
_cell.angle_gamma   90.00
#
_symmetry.space_group_name_H-M   'P 1'
#
loop_
_entity.id
_entity.type
_entity.pdbx_description
1 polymer ?
#
loop_
_entity_poly.entity_id
_entity_poly.type
_entity_poly.pdbx_seq_one_letter_code
_entity_poly.pdbx_strand_id
1 'polypeptide(L)'
;MAPNPDNSHVTVIATSSENEAVQDSGNFLSLKWAIGEKWFCRSNYFGALLFNIGAFILPALYSTLVKIWVANIDTSLVVTTDVYTYIGTVAEVLNEGLPRAVWVTIADKEARSYESRLGLAHTLIIFQAILGTIMSLIFAGAAEAFSATFVPHAVQGASLTYVRISAFSALSSALEVAVSSATRALDKPDVPLLISSVKVVVNIVLDLMIISKFHIGGWTPDINMQAGIRLSCDMAAAVSGLLYFSISTSTGRSRGGRHSHSEPPSLQAFFILFKPGFITFIESAVRNTLYLWLVAGVVAMSADYATAWGVFTTIRWGLVMVPVQALEATSLAFVGHHWGELKHMSDQERRSWKSLYGMY
;
A
#
# COMPACT_ATOMS: atom_id res chain seq x y z
N MET A 1 82.69 -1.30 -10.74
CA MET A 1 82.02 -0.87 -11.98
C MET A 1 80.55 -0.71 -11.66
N ALA A 2 80.13 0.51 -11.31
CA ALA A 2 78.74 0.97 -11.49
C ALA A 2 78.56 1.28 -13.00
N PRO A 3 77.35 1.54 -13.56
CA PRO A 3 76.09 1.99 -12.91
C PRO A 3 74.86 1.22 -13.49
N ASN A 4 73.57 1.53 -13.34
CA ASN A 4 72.72 2.46 -12.58
C ASN A 4 71.29 1.82 -12.61
N PRO A 5 70.47 1.91 -11.57
CA PRO A 5 69.02 1.78 -11.65
C PRO A 5 68.38 3.13 -12.06
N ASP A 6 67.42 3.12 -12.99
CA ASP A 6 66.69 4.33 -13.36
C ASP A 6 65.69 4.71 -12.26
N ASN A 7 66.02 5.82 -11.62
CA ASN A 7 65.15 6.70 -10.86
C ASN A 7 64.21 7.45 -11.81
N SER A 8 62.91 7.45 -11.51
CA SER A 8 62.05 8.59 -11.82
C SER A 8 61.48 9.16 -10.52
N HIS A 9 62.27 10.04 -9.90
CA HIS A 9 61.77 11.02 -8.94
C HIS A 9 61.00 12.10 -9.70
N VAL A 10 59.75 12.35 -9.30
CA VAL A 10 59.15 13.68 -9.42
C VAL A 10 58.74 14.09 -8.01
N THR A 11 59.38 15.14 -7.53
CA THR A 11 59.16 15.76 -6.23
C THR A 11 58.54 17.15 -6.45
N VAL A 12 57.73 17.58 -5.48
CA VAL A 12 57.25 18.96 -5.22
C VAL A 12 56.07 19.37 -6.12
N ILE A 13 54.90 19.80 -5.61
CA ILE A 13 54.68 20.96 -4.74
C ILE A 13 53.57 20.68 -3.71
N ALA A 14 53.92 20.78 -2.43
CA ALA A 14 53.00 21.17 -1.37
C ALA A 14 52.80 22.68 -1.46
N THR A 15 51.56 23.14 -1.59
CA THR A 15 51.19 24.53 -1.36
C THR A 15 50.23 24.57 -0.18
N SER A 16 50.80 24.78 0.99
CA SER A 16 50.12 25.40 2.12
C SER A 16 50.33 26.91 2.01
N SER A 17 49.25 27.64 1.78
CA SER A 17 49.08 29.06 2.06
C SER A 17 47.62 29.22 2.48
N GLU A 18 47.34 29.12 3.78
CA GLU A 18 47.15 30.28 4.66
C GLU A 18 46.22 31.35 4.06
N ASN A 19 45.06 31.47 4.70
CA ASN A 19 44.33 32.69 4.97
C ASN A 19 43.89 33.56 3.78
N GLU A 20 42.68 33.31 3.30
CA GLU A 20 41.69 34.40 3.23
C GLU A 20 40.36 33.92 3.81
N ALA A 21 40.14 34.32 5.06
CA ALA A 21 38.81 34.39 5.64
C ALA A 21 38.01 35.44 4.85
N VAL A 22 37.25 34.98 3.85
CA VAL A 22 36.07 35.76 3.40
C VAL A 22 34.97 35.47 4.41
N GLN A 23 35.03 36.26 5.47
CA GLN A 23 33.95 36.55 6.38
C GLN A 23 32.80 37.13 5.54
N ASP A 24 31.93 36.28 4.99
CA ASP A 24 30.68 36.74 4.37
C ASP A 24 29.68 37.05 5.49
N SER A 25 29.96 38.17 6.13
CA SER A 25 29.10 38.85 7.08
C SER A 25 27.80 39.24 6.38
N GLY A 26 26.70 38.68 6.87
CA GLY A 26 25.40 39.34 6.81
C GLY A 26 24.76 39.44 5.44
N ASN A 27 24.03 38.39 5.05
CA ASN A 27 22.83 38.57 4.25
C ASN A 27 21.70 37.68 4.78
N PHE A 28 21.21 38.06 5.96
CA PHE A 28 20.02 37.51 6.63
C PHE A 28 18.70 37.79 5.85
N LEU A 29 18.78 38.31 4.62
CA LEU A 29 17.67 38.81 3.81
C LEU A 29 17.82 38.47 2.31
N SER A 30 18.54 37.40 1.96
CA SER A 30 18.41 36.86 0.60
C SER A 30 17.09 36.11 0.50
N LEU A 31 16.10 36.78 -0.11
CA LEU A 31 14.76 36.32 -0.49
C LEU A 31 14.76 35.14 -1.50
N LYS A 32 15.73 34.22 -1.41
CA LYS A 32 15.80 32.96 -2.17
C LYS A 32 14.84 31.88 -1.66
N TRP A 33 14.13 32.14 -0.57
CA TRP A 33 13.03 31.29 -0.08
C TRP A 33 11.74 31.45 -0.90
N ALA A 34 11.61 32.50 -1.72
CA ALA A 34 10.32 32.85 -2.30
C ALA A 34 10.06 32.22 -3.69
N ILE A 35 11.06 32.02 -4.55
CA ILE A 35 10.82 31.48 -5.91
C ILE A 35 12.07 30.74 -6.38
N GLY A 36 12.06 29.40 -6.37
CA GLY A 36 13.17 28.60 -6.87
C GLY A 36 12.82 27.12 -7.00
N GLU A 37 13.12 26.56 -8.16
CA GLU A 37 12.81 25.25 -8.77
C GLU A 37 13.02 23.97 -7.92
N LYS A 38 13.30 24.08 -6.61
CA LYS A 38 13.54 22.95 -5.69
C LYS A 38 12.33 22.51 -4.84
N TRP A 39 11.21 23.22 -4.90
CA TRP A 39 10.01 22.88 -4.10
C TRP A 39 9.35 21.56 -4.52
N PHE A 40 9.46 21.19 -5.79
CA PHE A 40 8.90 19.96 -6.35
C PHE A 40 9.89 18.78 -6.37
N CYS A 41 11.08 18.92 -5.75
CA CYS A 41 12.05 17.84 -5.74
C CYS A 41 11.70 16.83 -4.64
N ARG A 42 11.60 15.53 -4.98
CA ARG A 42 11.31 14.43 -4.02
C ARG A 42 12.31 14.33 -2.87
N SER A 43 13.49 14.91 -3.01
CA SER A 43 14.54 14.95 -2.00
C SER A 43 14.26 15.93 -0.86
N ASN A 44 13.32 16.85 -1.03
CA ASN A 44 12.93 17.81 0.00
C ASN A 44 11.62 17.38 0.67
N TYR A 45 11.49 17.57 1.98
CA TYR A 45 10.33 17.09 2.76
C TYR A 45 9.01 17.62 2.18
N PHE A 46 8.96 18.91 1.84
CA PHE A 46 7.77 19.54 1.27
C PHE A 46 7.39 18.95 -0.10
N GLY A 47 8.38 18.71 -0.97
CA GLY A 47 8.15 18.10 -2.28
C GLY A 47 7.63 16.68 -2.16
N ALA A 48 8.26 15.87 -1.30
CA ALA A 48 7.80 14.51 -1.00
C ALA A 48 6.39 14.49 -0.41
N LEU A 49 6.07 15.43 0.49
CA LEU A 49 4.74 15.59 1.05
C LEU A 49 3.70 15.86 -0.04
N LEU A 50 3.99 16.78 -0.97
CA LEU A 50 3.06 17.11 -2.05
C LEU A 50 2.82 15.92 -2.99
N PHE A 51 3.87 15.14 -3.29
CA PHE A 51 3.72 13.89 -4.05
C PHE A 51 2.87 12.86 -3.31
N ASN A 52 3.07 12.70 -2.01
CA ASN A 52 2.27 11.77 -1.20
C ASN A 52 0.80 12.22 -1.11
N ILE A 53 0.53 13.52 -0.95
CA ILE A 53 -0.83 14.07 -1.01
C ILE A 53 -1.47 13.74 -2.37
N GLY A 54 -0.77 13.98 -3.47
CA GLY A 54 -1.25 13.63 -4.81
C GLY A 54 -1.53 12.13 -4.99
N ALA A 55 -0.74 11.26 -4.37
CA ALA A 55 -0.96 9.82 -4.42
C ALA A 55 -2.20 9.37 -3.61
N PHE A 56 -2.44 9.98 -2.45
CA PHE A 56 -3.57 9.62 -1.58
C PHE A 56 -4.90 10.29 -1.98
N ILE A 57 -4.88 11.43 -2.67
CA ILE A 57 -6.11 12.12 -3.08
C ILE A 57 -6.86 11.37 -4.18
N LEU A 58 -6.16 10.66 -5.07
CA LEU A 58 -6.74 9.91 -6.18
C LEU A 58 -7.71 8.81 -5.69
N PRO A 59 -7.30 7.88 -4.80
CA PRO A 59 -8.21 6.91 -4.19
C PRO A 59 -9.38 7.55 -3.41
N ALA A 60 -9.14 8.66 -2.71
CA ALA A 60 -10.15 9.37 -1.95
C ALA A 60 -11.25 9.98 -2.84
N LEU A 61 -10.86 10.63 -3.94
CA LEU A 61 -11.77 11.18 -4.93
C LEU A 61 -12.61 10.09 -5.59
N TYR A 62 -11.97 8.97 -5.94
CA TYR A 62 -12.66 7.82 -6.53
C TYR A 62 -13.74 7.25 -5.60
N SER A 63 -13.40 6.98 -4.33
CA SER A 63 -14.34 6.47 -3.33
C SER A 63 -15.56 7.39 -3.15
N THR A 64 -15.33 8.70 -3.19
CA THR A 64 -16.40 9.71 -3.10
C THR A 64 -17.30 9.70 -4.34
N LEU A 65 -16.69 9.62 -5.53
CA LEU A 65 -17.40 9.63 -6.80
C LEU A 65 -18.34 8.41 -6.93
N VAL A 66 -17.87 7.22 -6.52
CA VAL A 66 -18.67 6.00 -6.48
C VAL A 66 -19.93 6.17 -5.64
N LYS A 67 -19.82 6.77 -4.45
CA LYS A 67 -20.99 7.03 -3.58
C LYS A 67 -21.98 8.01 -4.22
N ILE A 68 -21.48 9.04 -4.90
CA ILE A 68 -22.34 10.01 -5.62
C ILE A 68 -23.07 9.32 -6.77
N TRP A 69 -22.42 8.42 -7.50
CA TRP A 69 -23.08 7.65 -8.55
C TRP A 69 -24.16 6.73 -8.00
N VAL A 70 -23.88 6.00 -6.92
CA VAL A 70 -24.89 5.15 -6.28
C VAL A 70 -26.05 5.98 -5.73
N ALA A 71 -25.80 7.16 -5.17
CA ALA A 71 -26.85 8.06 -4.72
C ALA A 71 -27.75 8.55 -5.87
N ASN A 72 -27.24 8.63 -7.11
CA ASN A 72 -28.05 8.94 -8.29
C ASN A 72 -28.86 7.74 -8.79
N ILE A 73 -28.45 6.50 -8.46
CA ILE A 73 -29.17 5.28 -8.79
C ILE A 73 -30.33 5.08 -7.80
N ASP A 74 -30.00 5.01 -6.50
CA ASP A 74 -30.97 4.91 -5.42
C ASP A 74 -30.37 5.46 -4.12
N THR A 75 -30.96 6.55 -3.62
CA THR A 75 -30.52 7.22 -2.39
C THR A 75 -30.66 6.34 -1.14
N SER A 76 -31.61 5.39 -1.13
CA SER A 76 -31.84 4.50 0.01
C SER A 76 -30.79 3.40 0.13
N LEU A 77 -30.13 3.05 -0.99
CA LEU A 77 -29.13 1.98 -1.06
C LEU A 77 -27.69 2.49 -0.95
N VAL A 78 -27.47 3.79 -0.73
CA VAL A 78 -26.13 4.35 -0.54
C VAL A 78 -25.42 3.70 0.65
N VAL A 79 -26.15 3.43 1.73
CA VAL A 79 -25.61 2.74 2.92
C VAL A 79 -25.15 1.31 2.62
N THR A 80 -25.73 0.66 1.62
CA THR A 80 -25.33 -0.68 1.18
C THR A 80 -23.90 -0.68 0.63
N THR A 81 -23.44 0.44 0.07
CA THR A 81 -22.06 0.53 -0.45
C THR A 81 -21.00 0.40 0.64
N ASP A 82 -21.34 0.75 1.88
CA ASP A 82 -20.43 0.65 3.02
C ASP A 82 -20.15 -0.82 3.42
N VAL A 83 -20.99 -1.78 3.01
CA VAL A 83 -20.73 -3.22 3.16
C VAL A 83 -19.38 -3.60 2.56
N TYR A 84 -19.03 -3.02 1.42
CA TYR A 84 -17.75 -3.28 0.78
C TYR A 84 -16.57 -2.87 1.69
N THR A 85 -16.71 -1.73 2.36
CA THR A 85 -15.72 -1.24 3.33
C THR A 85 -15.65 -2.14 4.56
N TYR A 86 -16.79 -2.62 5.06
CA TYR A 86 -16.83 -3.50 6.23
C TYR A 86 -16.22 -4.87 5.95
N ILE A 87 -16.50 -5.47 4.79
CA ILE A 87 -15.84 -6.70 4.32
C ILE A 87 -14.33 -6.45 4.17
N GLY A 88 -13.94 -5.33 3.58
CA GLY A 88 -12.55 -4.92 3.48
C GLY A 88 -11.86 -4.81 4.84
N THR A 89 -12.54 -4.26 5.84
CA THR A 89 -12.01 -4.13 7.22
C THR A 89 -11.77 -5.50 7.86
N VAL A 90 -12.59 -6.50 7.56
CA VAL A 90 -12.32 -7.88 8.02
C VAL A 90 -11.16 -8.49 7.23
N ALA A 91 -11.08 -8.27 5.92
CA ALA A 91 -9.98 -8.74 5.09
C ALA A 91 -8.63 -8.12 5.48
N GLU A 92 -8.62 -6.89 6.00
CA GLU A 92 -7.43 -6.23 6.56
C GLU A 92 -6.75 -7.07 7.65
N VAL A 93 -7.52 -7.80 8.47
CA VAL A 93 -6.96 -8.66 9.52
C VAL A 93 -6.04 -9.74 8.93
N LEU A 94 -6.47 -10.36 7.82
CA LEU A 94 -5.63 -11.30 7.08
C LEU A 94 -4.44 -10.58 6.43
N ASN A 95 -4.67 -9.39 5.88
CA ASN A 95 -3.68 -8.64 5.11
C ASN A 95 -2.57 -8.02 5.96
N GLU A 96 -2.83 -7.77 7.23
CA GLU A 96 -1.83 -7.28 8.17
C GLU A 96 -1.13 -8.39 8.95
N GLY A 97 -1.67 -9.61 8.92
CA GLY A 97 -1.04 -10.79 9.51
C GLY A 97 0.17 -11.25 8.70
N LEU A 98 -0.05 -12.20 7.77
CA LEU A 98 1.04 -12.83 7.02
C LEU A 98 1.80 -11.86 6.11
N PRO A 99 1.15 -10.94 5.37
CA PRO A 99 1.89 -10.05 4.47
C PRO A 99 2.82 -9.06 5.18
N ARG A 100 2.60 -8.70 6.46
CA ARG A 100 3.59 -7.87 7.19
C ARG A 100 4.85 -8.62 7.59
N ALA A 101 4.79 -9.96 7.69
CA ALA A 101 5.95 -10.78 8.00
C ALA A 101 7.04 -10.73 6.91
N VAL A 102 6.69 -10.37 5.67
CA VAL A 102 7.64 -10.36 4.54
C VAL A 102 8.85 -9.47 4.80
N TRP A 103 8.68 -8.38 5.55
CA TRP A 103 9.74 -7.42 5.83
C TRP A 103 10.84 -7.97 6.73
N VAL A 104 10.54 -8.97 7.55
CA VAL A 104 11.51 -9.62 8.45
C VAL A 104 11.89 -11.04 8.00
N THR A 105 11.31 -11.52 6.91
CA THR A 105 11.53 -12.89 6.39
C THR A 105 12.04 -12.89 4.96
N ILE A 106 11.25 -12.36 4.02
CA ILE A 106 11.56 -12.32 2.58
C ILE A 106 12.51 -11.17 2.27
N ALA A 107 12.44 -10.03 2.94
CA ALA A 107 13.32 -8.90 2.64
C ALA A 107 14.76 -9.08 3.15
N ASP A 108 14.99 -10.06 4.03
CA ASP A 108 16.32 -10.36 4.58
C ASP A 108 17.19 -11.12 3.58
N LYS A 109 18.09 -10.39 2.90
CA LYS A 109 18.99 -10.90 1.86
C LYS A 109 20.19 -11.66 2.43
N GLU A 110 20.59 -11.36 3.66
CA GLU A 110 21.77 -11.92 4.30
C GLU A 110 21.44 -13.29 4.93
N ALA A 111 20.23 -13.46 5.47
CA ALA A 111 19.84 -14.70 6.12
C ALA A 111 19.37 -15.80 5.15
N ARG A 112 18.94 -15.46 3.92
CA ARG A 112 18.29 -16.41 2.99
C ARG A 112 18.69 -16.18 1.54
N SER A 113 18.90 -17.29 0.82
CA SER A 113 19.09 -17.26 -0.64
C SER A 113 17.85 -16.74 -1.37
N TYR A 114 18.05 -16.22 -2.58
CA TYR A 114 16.95 -15.76 -3.43
C TYR A 114 15.92 -16.87 -3.71
N GLU A 115 16.34 -18.12 -3.85
CA GLU A 115 15.46 -19.28 -4.08
C GLU A 115 14.53 -19.56 -2.90
N SER A 116 15.06 -19.50 -1.66
CA SER A 116 14.25 -19.69 -0.46
C SER A 116 13.29 -18.51 -0.23
N ARG A 117 13.76 -17.28 -0.47
CA ARG A 117 12.91 -16.06 -0.44
C ARG A 117 11.77 -16.15 -1.47
N LEU A 118 12.06 -16.66 -2.66
CA LEU A 118 11.06 -16.90 -3.70
C LEU A 118 10.07 -18.01 -3.29
N GLY A 119 10.52 -19.07 -2.62
CA GLY A 119 9.65 -20.10 -2.05
C GLY A 119 8.72 -19.58 -0.96
N LEU A 120 9.22 -18.68 -0.10
CA LEU A 120 8.40 -17.97 0.90
C LEU A 120 7.36 -17.06 0.24
N ALA A 121 7.71 -16.36 -0.83
CA ALA A 121 6.77 -15.52 -1.58
C ALA A 121 5.62 -16.33 -2.19
N HIS A 122 5.92 -17.48 -2.82
CA HIS A 122 4.89 -18.37 -3.35
C HIS A 122 4.02 -18.96 -2.24
N THR A 123 4.64 -19.36 -1.12
CA THR A 123 3.91 -19.83 0.08
C THR A 123 2.93 -18.75 0.56
N LEU A 124 3.38 -17.51 0.74
CA LEU A 124 2.53 -16.42 1.17
C LEU A 124 1.33 -16.23 0.24
N ILE A 125 1.56 -16.16 -1.08
CA ILE A 125 0.49 -15.93 -2.06
C ILE A 125 -0.54 -17.06 -2.01
N ILE A 126 -0.10 -18.33 -1.95
CA ILE A 126 -1.01 -19.48 -1.91
C ILE A 126 -1.83 -19.48 -0.63
N PHE A 127 -1.19 -19.32 0.53
CA PHE A 127 -1.92 -19.30 1.81
C PHE A 127 -2.88 -18.13 1.90
N GLN A 128 -2.46 -16.94 1.44
CA GLN A 128 -3.32 -15.76 1.43
C GLN A 128 -4.51 -15.93 0.47
N ALA A 129 -4.31 -16.57 -0.69
CA ALA A 129 -5.40 -16.91 -1.61
C ALA A 129 -6.41 -17.90 -0.99
N ILE A 130 -5.91 -18.92 -0.28
CA ILE A 130 -6.77 -19.90 0.43
C ILE A 130 -7.58 -19.18 1.52
N LEU A 131 -6.92 -18.39 2.38
CA LEU A 131 -7.59 -17.67 3.46
C LEU A 131 -8.60 -16.64 2.93
N GLY A 132 -8.25 -15.89 1.88
CA GLY A 132 -9.15 -14.96 1.20
C GLY A 132 -10.34 -15.64 0.55
N THR A 133 -10.15 -16.84 -0.01
CA THR A 133 -11.24 -17.66 -0.58
C THR A 133 -12.19 -18.15 0.52
N ILE A 134 -11.64 -18.70 1.61
CA ILE A 134 -12.43 -19.16 2.76
C ILE A 134 -13.26 -18.00 3.32
N MET A 135 -12.64 -16.83 3.53
CA MET A 135 -13.33 -15.63 3.99
C MET A 135 -14.44 -15.19 3.03
N SER A 136 -14.18 -15.21 1.72
CA SER A 136 -15.18 -14.88 0.70
C SER A 136 -16.39 -15.82 0.75
N LEU A 137 -16.15 -17.13 0.89
CA LEU A 137 -17.22 -18.13 1.01
C LEU A 137 -18.02 -17.96 2.30
N ILE A 138 -17.36 -17.65 3.41
CA ILE A 138 -18.02 -17.35 4.69
C ILE A 138 -18.93 -16.13 4.53
N PHE A 139 -18.44 -15.02 3.95
CA PHE A 139 -19.27 -13.83 3.74
C PHE A 139 -20.43 -14.08 2.77
N ALA A 140 -20.21 -14.82 1.69
CA ALA A 140 -21.27 -15.15 0.74
C ALA A 140 -22.35 -16.04 1.36
N GLY A 141 -21.94 -17.04 2.17
CA GLY A 141 -22.84 -17.94 2.88
C GLY A 141 -23.56 -17.29 4.06
N ALA A 142 -22.87 -16.43 4.80
CA ALA A 142 -23.41 -15.70 5.95
C ALA A 142 -23.96 -14.31 5.57
N ALA A 143 -24.25 -14.06 4.29
CA ALA A 143 -24.65 -12.74 3.79
C ALA A 143 -25.90 -12.19 4.51
N GLU A 144 -26.82 -13.06 4.91
CA GLU A 144 -28.02 -12.67 5.67
C GLU A 144 -27.67 -12.18 7.07
N ALA A 145 -26.88 -12.94 7.83
CA ALA A 145 -26.42 -12.54 9.17
C ALA A 145 -25.54 -11.28 9.11
N PHE A 146 -24.69 -11.17 8.08
CA PHE A 146 -23.86 -10.00 7.85
C PHE A 146 -24.74 -8.77 7.58
N SER A 147 -25.73 -8.88 6.69
CA SER A 147 -26.65 -7.79 6.37
C SER A 147 -27.50 -7.40 7.57
N ALA A 148 -27.96 -8.37 8.37
CA ALA A 148 -28.70 -8.11 9.60
C ALA A 148 -27.92 -7.25 10.60
N THR A 149 -26.59 -7.34 10.58
CA THR A 149 -25.71 -6.61 11.50
C THR A 149 -25.27 -5.25 10.94
N PHE A 150 -24.96 -5.19 9.65
CA PHE A 150 -24.27 -4.04 9.05
C PHE A 150 -25.10 -3.23 8.05
N VAL A 151 -26.35 -3.63 7.80
CA VAL A 151 -27.27 -2.94 6.89
C VAL A 151 -28.57 -2.60 7.61
N PRO A 152 -29.14 -1.38 7.45
CA PRO A 152 -30.42 -1.04 8.04
C PRO A 152 -31.57 -1.93 7.57
N HIS A 153 -32.49 -2.29 8.46
CA HIS A 153 -33.60 -3.22 8.19
C HIS A 153 -34.40 -2.92 6.91
N ALA A 154 -34.62 -1.65 6.59
CA ALA A 154 -35.39 -1.24 5.41
C ALA A 154 -34.79 -1.71 4.07
N VAL A 155 -33.47 -1.93 4.00
CA VAL A 155 -32.75 -2.25 2.76
C VAL A 155 -31.97 -3.56 2.82
N GLN A 156 -32.10 -4.32 3.91
CA GLN A 156 -31.39 -5.60 4.11
C GLN A 156 -31.64 -6.59 2.97
N GLY A 157 -32.91 -6.84 2.62
CA GLY A 157 -33.26 -7.80 1.58
C GLY A 157 -32.70 -7.42 0.20
N ALA A 158 -32.80 -6.14 -0.17
CA ALA A 158 -32.25 -5.60 -1.42
C ALA A 158 -30.71 -5.66 -1.46
N SER A 159 -30.06 -5.66 -0.30
CA SER A 159 -28.59 -5.66 -0.17
C SER A 159 -27.97 -7.05 -0.22
N LEU A 160 -28.74 -8.14 -0.10
CA LEU A 160 -28.20 -9.51 -0.02
C LEU A 160 -27.34 -9.87 -1.23
N THR A 161 -27.81 -9.55 -2.44
CA THR A 161 -27.06 -9.80 -3.67
C THR A 161 -25.76 -8.99 -3.71
N TYR A 162 -25.83 -7.72 -3.30
CA TYR A 162 -24.66 -6.85 -3.19
C TYR A 162 -23.62 -7.42 -2.23
N VAL A 163 -24.03 -7.91 -1.06
CA VAL A 163 -23.15 -8.52 -0.05
C VAL A 163 -22.48 -9.77 -0.61
N ARG A 164 -23.24 -10.63 -1.30
CA ARG A 164 -22.71 -11.86 -1.91
C ARG A 164 -21.69 -11.59 -3.01
N ILE A 165 -21.92 -10.57 -3.84
CA ILE A 165 -20.94 -10.14 -4.86
C ILE A 165 -19.70 -9.58 -4.14
N SER A 166 -19.91 -8.64 -3.22
CA SER A 166 -18.83 -7.96 -2.50
C SER A 166 -17.99 -8.89 -1.62
N ALA A 167 -18.52 -10.05 -1.22
CA ALA A 167 -17.81 -11.06 -0.44
C ALA A 167 -16.47 -11.46 -1.08
N PHE A 168 -16.43 -11.58 -2.40
CA PHE A 168 -15.22 -11.96 -3.15
C PHE A 168 -14.16 -10.86 -3.20
N SER A 169 -14.46 -9.65 -2.72
CA SER A 169 -13.44 -8.61 -2.52
C SER A 169 -12.41 -9.00 -1.46
N ALA A 170 -12.78 -9.89 -0.52
CA ALA A 170 -11.83 -10.43 0.45
C ALA A 170 -10.71 -11.22 -0.25
N LEU A 171 -11.04 -12.03 -1.27
CA LEU A 171 -10.06 -12.77 -2.07
C LEU A 171 -9.19 -11.83 -2.92
N SER A 172 -9.79 -10.89 -3.64
CA SER A 172 -9.00 -9.95 -4.47
C SER A 172 -8.05 -9.13 -3.60
N SER A 173 -8.53 -8.62 -2.46
CA SER A 173 -7.72 -7.88 -1.49
C SER A 173 -6.57 -8.73 -0.92
N ALA A 174 -6.86 -9.97 -0.53
CA ALA A 174 -5.89 -10.93 -0.04
C ALA A 174 -4.77 -11.20 -1.06
N LEU A 175 -5.13 -11.45 -2.33
CA LEU A 175 -4.18 -11.64 -3.42
C LEU A 175 -3.37 -10.37 -3.70
N GLU A 176 -4.03 -9.23 -3.82
CA GLU A 176 -3.39 -7.94 -4.12
C GLU A 176 -2.32 -7.61 -3.08
N VAL A 177 -2.66 -7.70 -1.79
CA VAL A 177 -1.73 -7.39 -0.70
C VAL A 177 -0.59 -8.41 -0.63
N ALA A 178 -0.86 -9.71 -0.78
CA ALA A 178 0.19 -10.72 -0.78
C ALA A 178 1.17 -10.54 -1.94
N VAL A 179 0.69 -10.39 -3.18
CA VAL A 179 1.54 -10.20 -4.35
C VAL A 179 2.32 -8.90 -4.22
N SER A 180 1.67 -7.79 -3.87
CA SER A 180 2.33 -6.49 -3.70
C SER A 180 3.42 -6.54 -2.62
N SER A 181 3.12 -7.12 -1.45
CA SER A 181 4.07 -7.17 -0.33
C SER A 181 5.24 -8.12 -0.62
N ALA A 182 4.95 -9.31 -1.16
CA ALA A 182 5.98 -10.30 -1.51
C ALA A 182 6.94 -9.77 -2.58
N THR A 183 6.40 -9.13 -3.63
CA THR A 183 7.21 -8.61 -4.74
C THR A 183 8.05 -7.40 -4.33
N ARG A 184 7.52 -6.49 -3.49
CA ARG A 184 8.32 -5.43 -2.88
C ARG A 184 9.46 -6.00 -2.03
N ALA A 185 9.20 -7.03 -1.23
CA ALA A 185 10.24 -7.70 -0.43
C ALA A 185 11.28 -8.47 -1.27
N LEU A 186 10.96 -8.79 -2.53
CA LEU A 186 11.87 -9.37 -3.52
C LEU A 186 12.55 -8.33 -4.42
N ASP A 187 12.45 -7.03 -4.08
CA ASP A 187 13.00 -5.92 -4.88
C ASP A 187 12.40 -5.81 -6.30
N LYS A 188 11.12 -6.17 -6.46
CA LYS A 188 10.35 -6.07 -7.71
C LYS A 188 9.20 -5.06 -7.59
N PRO A 189 9.51 -3.74 -7.60
CA PRO A 189 8.50 -2.68 -7.46
C PRO A 189 7.65 -2.46 -8.73
N ASP A 190 8.04 -3.08 -9.85
CA ASP A 190 7.32 -3.14 -11.12
C ASP A 190 5.98 -3.87 -11.01
N VAL A 191 5.90 -4.95 -10.21
CA VAL A 191 4.64 -5.69 -10.04
C VAL A 191 3.56 -4.86 -9.32
N PRO A 192 3.82 -4.23 -8.15
CA PRO A 192 2.84 -3.35 -7.52
C PRO A 192 2.43 -2.17 -8.42
N LEU A 193 3.36 -1.61 -9.18
CA LEU A 193 3.06 -0.52 -10.12
C LEU A 193 2.07 -0.98 -11.19
N LEU A 194 2.27 -2.18 -11.75
CA LEU A 194 1.34 -2.78 -12.70
C LEU A 194 -0.03 -2.99 -12.08
N ILE A 195 -0.11 -3.57 -10.87
CA ILE A 195 -1.37 -3.78 -10.13
C ILE A 195 -2.15 -2.45 -10.03
N SER A 196 -1.51 -1.40 -9.51
CA SER A 196 -2.16 -0.09 -9.36
C SER A 196 -2.57 0.52 -10.70
N SER A 197 -1.75 0.37 -11.74
CA SER A 197 -2.05 0.90 -13.07
C SER A 197 -3.25 0.20 -13.71
N VAL A 198 -3.28 -1.14 -13.66
CA VAL A 198 -4.41 -1.94 -14.16
C VAL A 198 -5.68 -1.58 -13.40
N LYS A 199 -5.61 -1.47 -12.07
CA LYS A 199 -6.74 -1.09 -11.22
C LYS A 199 -7.33 0.26 -11.64
N VAL A 200 -6.50 1.27 -11.87
CA VAL A 200 -6.94 2.61 -12.29
C VAL A 200 -7.56 2.56 -13.69
N VAL A 201 -6.88 1.93 -14.66
CA VAL A 201 -7.35 1.88 -16.06
C VAL A 201 -8.67 1.13 -16.17
N VAL A 202 -8.78 -0.06 -15.54
CA VAL A 202 -9.99 -0.88 -15.58
C VAL A 202 -11.15 -0.16 -14.87
N ASN A 203 -10.91 0.50 -13.73
CA ASN A 203 -11.93 1.32 -13.07
C ASN A 203 -12.44 2.43 -14.00
N ILE A 204 -11.54 3.22 -14.61
CA ILE A 204 -11.94 4.30 -15.52
C ILE A 204 -12.76 3.75 -16.71
N VAL A 205 -12.31 2.66 -17.33
CA VAL A 205 -12.99 2.08 -18.49
C VAL A 205 -14.38 1.57 -18.11
N LEU A 206 -14.49 0.76 -17.06
CA LEU A 206 -15.78 0.17 -16.66
C LEU A 206 -16.75 1.23 -16.16
N ASP A 207 -16.28 2.21 -15.40
CA ASP A 207 -17.13 3.28 -14.89
C ASP A 207 -17.64 4.18 -16.02
N LEU A 208 -16.80 4.50 -17.01
CA LEU A 208 -17.23 5.24 -18.21
C LEU A 208 -18.20 4.44 -19.09
N MET A 209 -17.99 3.12 -19.20
CA MET A 209 -18.82 2.26 -20.06
C MET A 209 -20.18 1.93 -19.46
N ILE A 210 -20.32 1.88 -18.13
CA ILE A 210 -21.49 1.27 -17.47
C ILE A 210 -22.23 2.23 -16.52
N ILE A 211 -21.51 3.07 -15.75
CA ILE A 211 -22.13 3.90 -14.70
C ILE A 211 -22.27 5.37 -15.13
N SER A 212 -21.35 5.87 -15.95
CA SER A 212 -21.35 7.26 -16.42
C SER A 212 -22.67 7.65 -17.11
N LYS A 213 -23.10 8.90 -16.96
CA LYS A 213 -24.26 9.46 -17.69
C LYS A 213 -24.16 9.33 -19.22
N PHE A 214 -22.97 9.08 -19.75
CA PHE A 214 -22.68 8.87 -21.17
C PHE A 214 -22.36 7.40 -21.51
N HIS A 215 -22.84 6.45 -20.71
CA HIS A 215 -22.56 5.03 -20.91
C HIS A 215 -23.05 4.51 -22.28
N ILE A 216 -22.33 3.52 -22.82
CA ILE A 216 -22.59 2.96 -24.16
C ILE A 216 -23.58 1.79 -23.99
N GLY A 217 -24.87 2.09 -23.96
CA GLY A 217 -25.94 1.08 -23.93
C GLY A 217 -27.24 1.58 -23.30
N GLY A 218 -28.38 0.98 -23.64
CA GLY A 218 -29.71 1.35 -23.11
C GLY A 218 -30.06 0.72 -21.75
N TRP A 219 -29.06 0.34 -20.95
CA TRP A 219 -29.27 -0.36 -19.67
C TRP A 219 -29.43 0.63 -18.52
N THR A 220 -30.29 0.32 -17.56
CA THR A 220 -30.44 1.12 -16.33
C THR A 220 -29.40 0.63 -15.30
N PRO A 221 -28.48 1.50 -14.83
CA PRO A 221 -27.49 1.13 -13.81
C PRO A 221 -28.16 0.64 -12.52
N ASP A 222 -27.59 -0.42 -11.92
CA ASP A 222 -28.05 -0.99 -10.66
C ASP A 222 -26.87 -1.08 -9.66
N ILE A 223 -27.18 -1.09 -8.36
CA ILE A 223 -26.19 -1.17 -7.30
C ILE A 223 -25.37 -2.48 -7.36
N ASN A 224 -26.00 -3.59 -7.77
CA ASN A 224 -25.30 -4.86 -7.93
C ASN A 224 -24.27 -4.80 -9.07
N MET A 225 -24.54 -4.00 -10.10
CA MET A 225 -23.60 -3.77 -11.19
C MET A 225 -22.40 -2.95 -10.72
N GLN A 226 -22.60 -1.99 -9.82
CA GLN A 226 -21.52 -1.25 -9.17
C GLN A 226 -20.62 -2.17 -8.32
N ALA A 227 -21.19 -3.07 -7.51
CA ALA A 227 -20.40 -4.08 -6.79
C ALA A 227 -19.60 -4.97 -7.74
N GLY A 228 -20.23 -5.41 -8.83
CA GLY A 228 -19.61 -6.26 -9.85
C GLY A 228 -18.43 -5.57 -10.54
N ILE A 229 -18.57 -4.28 -10.88
CA ILE A 229 -17.49 -3.49 -11.47
C ILE A 229 -16.32 -3.38 -10.49
N ARG A 230 -16.59 -2.96 -9.24
CA ARG A 230 -15.54 -2.79 -8.23
C ARG A 230 -14.78 -4.09 -7.97
N LEU A 231 -15.50 -5.20 -7.81
CA LEU A 231 -14.91 -6.54 -7.69
C LEU A 231 -14.07 -6.91 -8.91
N SER A 232 -14.59 -6.64 -10.12
CA SER A 232 -13.90 -6.97 -11.38
C SER A 232 -12.58 -6.20 -11.50
N CYS A 233 -12.57 -4.92 -11.14
CA CYS A 233 -11.37 -4.08 -11.12
C CYS A 233 -10.32 -4.62 -10.15
N ASP A 234 -10.73 -4.91 -8.91
CA ASP A 234 -9.82 -5.42 -7.87
C ASP A 234 -9.27 -6.81 -8.25
N MET A 235 -10.13 -7.69 -8.78
CA MET A 235 -9.72 -9.02 -9.22
C MET A 235 -8.80 -8.95 -10.45
N ALA A 236 -9.11 -8.12 -11.44
CA ALA A 236 -8.29 -7.94 -12.63
C ALA A 236 -6.89 -7.42 -12.27
N ALA A 237 -6.81 -6.46 -11.34
CA ALA A 237 -5.54 -5.94 -10.84
C ALA A 237 -4.73 -7.03 -10.12
N ALA A 238 -5.35 -7.75 -9.18
CA ALA A 238 -4.70 -8.81 -8.42
C ALA A 238 -4.19 -9.96 -9.30
N VAL A 239 -5.02 -10.43 -10.25
CA VAL A 239 -4.66 -11.51 -11.17
C VAL A 239 -3.58 -11.06 -12.15
N SER A 240 -3.66 -9.83 -12.69
CA SER A 240 -2.63 -9.30 -13.58
C SER A 240 -1.27 -9.19 -12.90
N GLY A 241 -1.25 -8.73 -11.63
CA GLY A 241 -0.04 -8.72 -10.82
C GLY A 241 0.54 -10.11 -10.59
N LEU A 242 -0.31 -11.08 -10.24
CA LEU A 242 0.12 -12.47 -10.03
C LEU A 242 0.68 -13.11 -11.31
N LEU A 243 0.01 -12.90 -12.45
CA LEU A 243 0.46 -13.41 -13.75
C LEU A 243 1.81 -12.81 -14.13
N TYR A 244 1.95 -11.49 -14.01
CA TYR A 244 3.21 -10.81 -14.31
C TYR A 244 4.35 -11.27 -13.39
N PHE A 245 4.09 -11.45 -12.09
CA PHE A 245 5.06 -12.02 -11.16
C PHE A 245 5.46 -13.45 -11.55
N SER A 246 4.48 -14.30 -11.89
CA SER A 246 4.71 -15.69 -12.30
C SER A 246 5.52 -15.78 -13.59
N ILE A 247 5.21 -14.93 -14.57
CA ILE A 247 5.95 -14.87 -15.84
C ILE A 247 7.37 -14.34 -15.61
N SER A 248 7.53 -13.23 -14.90
CA SER A 248 8.86 -12.63 -14.65
C SER A 248 9.80 -13.56 -13.89
N THR A 249 9.27 -14.39 -12.98
CA THR A 249 10.04 -15.39 -12.25
C THR A 249 10.34 -16.64 -13.09
N SER A 250 9.42 -17.05 -13.97
CA SER A 250 9.63 -18.15 -14.91
C SER A 250 10.64 -17.82 -16.02
N THR A 251 10.57 -16.61 -16.61
CA THR A 251 11.53 -16.19 -17.65
C THR A 251 12.94 -15.98 -17.10
N GLY A 252 13.07 -15.53 -15.84
CA GLY A 252 14.35 -15.45 -15.15
C GLY A 252 15.04 -16.82 -14.97
N ARG A 253 14.26 -17.88 -14.73
CA ARG A 253 14.73 -19.27 -14.67
C ARG A 253 15.28 -19.79 -16.01
N SER A 254 14.80 -19.28 -17.14
CA SER A 254 15.21 -19.75 -18.47
C SER A 254 16.48 -19.06 -18.99
N ARG A 255 16.76 -17.83 -18.52
CA ARG A 255 17.93 -17.03 -18.98
C ARG A 255 19.22 -17.27 -18.19
N GLY A 256 19.15 -17.65 -16.91
CA GLY A 256 20.32 -18.03 -16.13
C GLY A 256 20.44 -19.55 -16.12
N GLY A 257 21.39 -20.12 -16.85
CA GLY A 257 21.59 -21.58 -17.04
C GLY A 257 21.93 -22.41 -15.79
N ARG A 258 21.51 -21.99 -14.61
CA ARG A 258 21.59 -22.73 -13.35
C ARG A 258 20.17 -23.11 -12.97
N HIS A 259 19.88 -24.41 -12.82
CA HIS A 259 18.61 -24.93 -12.31
C HIS A 259 18.37 -24.42 -10.88
N SER A 260 17.86 -23.20 -10.79
CA SER A 260 17.52 -22.49 -9.56
C SER A 260 16.08 -22.86 -9.21
N HIS A 261 15.94 -23.99 -8.52
CA HIS A 261 14.65 -24.47 -8.07
C HIS A 261 14.24 -23.66 -6.83
N SER A 262 13.42 -22.62 -7.01
CA SER A 262 12.62 -22.06 -5.90
C SER A 262 12.09 -23.21 -5.04
N GLU A 263 12.32 -23.12 -3.73
CA GLU A 263 11.79 -24.11 -2.79
C GLU A 263 10.27 -24.19 -2.98
N PRO A 264 9.69 -25.40 -3.07
CA PRO A 264 8.26 -25.56 -3.24
C PRO A 264 7.54 -24.95 -2.04
N PRO A 265 6.31 -24.44 -2.23
CA PRO A 265 5.52 -23.92 -1.13
C PRO A 265 5.33 -25.01 -0.07
N SER A 266 5.60 -24.67 1.19
CA SER A 266 5.64 -25.67 2.27
C SER A 266 4.97 -25.15 3.55
N LEU A 267 4.48 -26.08 4.37
CA LEU A 267 3.93 -25.75 5.69
C LEU A 267 5.00 -25.17 6.62
N GLN A 268 6.25 -25.58 6.47
CA GLN A 268 7.36 -25.02 7.22
C GLN A 268 7.61 -23.55 6.85
N ALA A 269 7.59 -23.24 5.54
CA ALA A 269 7.65 -21.87 5.03
C ALA A 269 6.49 -21.00 5.56
N PHE A 270 5.30 -21.59 5.70
CA PHE A 270 4.16 -20.91 6.33
C PHE A 270 4.45 -20.57 7.79
N PHE A 271 4.96 -21.50 8.60
CA PHE A 271 5.26 -21.21 10.01
C PHE A 271 6.37 -20.17 10.19
N ILE A 272 7.31 -20.08 9.24
CA ILE A 272 8.33 -19.01 9.20
C ILE A 272 7.67 -17.64 9.03
N LEU A 273 6.63 -17.53 8.19
CA LEU A 273 5.86 -16.30 7.99
C LEU A 273 4.89 -16.02 9.15
N PHE A 274 4.26 -17.07 9.68
CA PHE A 274 3.23 -16.96 10.71
C PHE A 274 3.79 -16.43 12.03
N LYS A 275 4.97 -16.90 12.46
CA LYS A 275 5.55 -16.53 13.76
C LYS A 275 5.67 -15.01 13.96
N PRO A 276 6.27 -14.23 13.04
CA PRO A 276 6.29 -12.77 13.15
C PRO A 276 4.94 -12.12 12.80
N GLY A 277 4.16 -12.69 11.86
CA GLY A 277 2.87 -12.14 11.44
C GLY A 277 1.73 -12.32 12.46
N PHE A 278 1.89 -13.19 13.45
CA PHE A 278 0.85 -13.48 14.43
C PHE A 278 0.53 -12.28 15.33
N ILE A 279 1.56 -11.52 15.73
CA ILE A 279 1.38 -10.36 16.62
C ILE A 279 0.58 -9.28 15.89
N THR A 280 0.95 -8.95 14.64
CA THR A 280 0.25 -7.96 13.83
C THR A 280 -1.16 -8.43 13.45
N PHE A 281 -1.34 -9.74 13.24
CA PHE A 281 -2.67 -10.33 13.05
C PHE A 281 -3.58 -10.08 14.25
N ILE A 282 -3.11 -10.36 15.48
CA ILE A 282 -3.91 -10.16 16.70
C ILE A 282 -4.20 -8.68 16.93
N GLU A 283 -3.19 -7.82 16.76
CA GLU A 283 -3.38 -6.36 16.86
C GLU A 283 -4.45 -5.86 15.88
N SER A 284 -4.35 -6.27 14.61
CA SER A 284 -5.32 -5.94 13.56
C SER A 284 -6.70 -6.49 13.88
N ALA A 285 -6.79 -7.74 14.34
CA ALA A 285 -8.04 -8.39 14.71
C ALA A 285 -8.75 -7.63 15.84
N VAL A 286 -8.04 -7.25 16.90
CA VAL A 286 -8.61 -6.47 18.00
C VAL A 286 -9.09 -5.12 17.51
N ARG A 287 -8.25 -4.38 16.78
CA ARG A 287 -8.57 -3.03 16.28
C ARG A 287 -9.79 -3.05 15.34
N ASN A 288 -9.83 -3.98 14.40
CA ASN A 288 -10.90 -4.08 13.41
C ASN A 288 -12.19 -4.66 14.01
N THR A 289 -12.09 -5.55 15.02
CA THR A 289 -13.27 -6.02 15.76
C THR A 289 -13.91 -4.88 16.55
N LEU A 290 -13.11 -4.08 17.28
CA LEU A 290 -13.63 -2.92 18.02
C LEU A 290 -14.27 -1.90 17.08
N TYR A 291 -13.66 -1.67 15.92
CA TYR A 291 -14.23 -0.80 14.89
C TYR A 291 -15.57 -1.33 14.37
N LEU A 292 -15.65 -2.61 13.98
CA LEU A 292 -16.89 -3.19 13.45
C LEU A 292 -17.98 -3.28 14.52
N TRP A 293 -17.61 -3.48 15.78
CA TRP A 293 -18.55 -3.43 16.90
C TRP A 293 -19.18 -2.04 17.05
N LEU A 294 -18.37 -0.98 16.94
CA LEU A 294 -18.86 0.40 16.91
C LEU A 294 -19.82 0.62 15.72
N VAL A 295 -19.43 0.19 14.52
CA VAL A 295 -20.27 0.31 13.31
C VAL A 295 -21.60 -0.40 13.50
N ALA A 296 -21.60 -1.64 13.99
CA ALA A 296 -22.82 -2.41 14.24
C ALA A 296 -23.75 -1.69 15.23
N GLY A 297 -23.18 -1.08 16.28
CA GLY A 297 -23.93 -0.25 17.22
C GLY A 297 -24.60 0.96 16.56
N VAL A 298 -23.89 1.65 15.66
CA VAL A 298 -24.42 2.82 14.93
C VAL A 298 -25.53 2.41 13.95
N VAL A 299 -25.35 1.31 13.21
CA VAL A 299 -26.36 0.79 12.28
C VAL A 299 -27.62 0.35 13.03
N ALA A 300 -27.48 -0.23 14.22
CA ALA A 300 -28.61 -0.67 15.04
C ALA A 300 -29.47 0.49 15.57
N MET A 301 -28.96 1.73 15.62
CA MET A 301 -29.72 2.87 16.12
C MET A 301 -30.80 3.34 15.15
N SER A 302 -30.47 3.58 13.88
CA SER A 302 -31.43 3.90 12.81
C SER A 302 -30.76 3.95 11.43
N ALA A 303 -31.56 3.99 10.37
CA ALA A 303 -31.10 4.25 9.01
C ALA A 303 -30.44 5.63 8.84
N ASP A 304 -30.92 6.65 9.56
CA ASP A 304 -30.36 8.01 9.51
C ASP A 304 -28.97 8.05 10.12
N TYR A 305 -28.76 7.37 11.26
CA TYR A 305 -27.46 7.23 11.90
C TYR A 305 -26.47 6.43 11.03
N ALA A 306 -26.94 5.36 10.39
CA ALA A 306 -26.11 4.58 9.46
C ALA A 306 -25.67 5.41 8.24
N THR A 307 -26.59 6.21 7.68
CA THR A 307 -26.28 7.12 6.57
C THR A 307 -25.32 8.22 6.99
N ALA A 308 -25.56 8.85 8.15
CA ALA A 308 -24.66 9.85 8.72
C ALA A 308 -23.26 9.29 8.99
N TRP A 309 -23.16 8.05 9.46
CA TRP A 309 -21.88 7.35 9.60
C TRP A 309 -21.18 7.13 8.26
N GLY A 310 -21.91 6.72 7.23
CA GLY A 310 -21.38 6.60 5.86
C GLY A 310 -20.84 7.92 5.33
N VAL A 311 -21.53 9.04 5.58
CA VAL A 311 -21.06 10.39 5.23
C VAL A 311 -19.83 10.78 6.03
N PHE A 312 -19.88 10.64 7.35
CA PHE A 312 -18.77 10.96 8.26
C PHE A 312 -17.51 10.19 7.90
N THR A 313 -17.61 8.88 7.67
CA THR A 313 -16.45 8.04 7.31
C THR A 313 -15.89 8.41 5.95
N THR A 314 -16.72 8.79 4.98
CA THR A 314 -16.26 9.28 3.67
C THR A 314 -15.47 10.57 3.82
N ILE A 315 -15.97 11.53 4.59
CA ILE A 315 -15.25 12.79 4.87
C ILE A 315 -13.96 12.51 5.64
N ARG A 316 -14.02 11.67 6.67
CA ARG A 316 -12.85 11.30 7.47
C ARG A 316 -11.75 10.72 6.61
N TRP A 317 -12.05 9.69 5.82
CA TRP A 317 -11.04 9.03 4.98
C TRP A 317 -10.61 9.88 3.79
N GLY A 318 -11.54 10.60 3.16
CA GLY A 318 -11.26 11.34 1.93
C GLY A 318 -10.62 12.72 2.14
N LEU A 319 -10.96 13.41 3.23
CA LEU A 319 -10.49 14.78 3.48
C LEU A 319 -9.49 14.85 4.63
N VAL A 320 -9.75 14.13 5.74
CA VAL A 320 -8.91 14.24 6.95
C VAL A 320 -7.73 13.26 6.91
N MET A 321 -7.94 12.01 6.53
CA MET A 321 -6.89 10.99 6.55
C MET A 321 -5.89 11.15 5.41
N VAL A 322 -6.27 11.69 4.25
CA VAL A 322 -5.36 11.93 3.13
C VAL A 322 -4.12 12.75 3.54
N PRO A 323 -4.24 13.95 4.14
CA PRO A 323 -3.08 14.71 4.59
C PRO A 323 -2.33 14.03 5.74
N VAL A 324 -3.04 13.36 6.66
CA VAL A 324 -2.41 12.63 7.78
C VAL A 324 -1.54 11.48 7.27
N GLN A 325 -2.05 10.66 6.36
CA GLN A 325 -1.32 9.56 5.74
C GLN A 325 -0.16 10.07 4.88
N ALA A 326 -0.34 11.19 4.18
CA ALA A 326 0.75 11.82 3.45
C ALA A 326 1.87 12.31 4.37
N LEU A 327 1.52 12.94 5.50
CA LEU A 327 2.47 13.36 6.53
C LEU A 327 3.17 12.17 7.18
N GLU A 328 2.44 11.11 7.52
CA GLU A 328 2.98 9.88 8.07
C GLU A 328 3.99 9.25 7.10
N ALA A 329 3.57 8.99 5.85
CA ALA A 329 4.41 8.38 4.83
C ALA A 329 5.68 9.21 4.55
N THR A 330 5.55 10.53 4.49
CA THR A 330 6.69 11.44 4.30
C THR A 330 7.61 11.43 5.52
N SER A 331 7.06 11.54 6.72
CA SER A 331 7.84 11.57 7.95
C SER A 331 8.59 10.25 8.16
N LEU A 332 7.96 9.11 7.92
CA LEU A 332 8.61 7.80 7.99
C LEU A 332 9.79 7.69 7.02
N ALA A 333 9.66 8.22 5.80
CA ALA A 333 10.75 8.21 4.82
C ALA A 333 11.95 9.05 5.28
N PHE A 334 11.72 10.30 5.72
CA PHE A 334 12.80 11.20 6.13
C PHE A 334 13.43 10.80 7.47
N VAL A 335 12.63 10.43 8.47
CA VAL A 335 13.13 9.90 9.73
C VAL A 335 13.91 8.61 9.48
N GLY A 336 13.43 7.74 8.57
CA GLY A 336 14.14 6.53 8.18
C GLY A 336 15.51 6.81 7.56
N HIS A 337 15.60 7.76 6.63
CA HIS A 337 16.87 8.15 6.01
C HIS A 337 17.87 8.71 7.04
N HIS A 338 17.45 9.67 7.87
CA HIS A 338 18.33 10.26 8.89
C HIS A 338 18.72 9.27 9.99
N TRP A 339 17.82 8.36 10.37
CA TRP A 339 18.15 7.28 11.30
C TRP A 339 19.20 6.32 10.70
N GLY A 340 19.12 6.08 9.39
CA GLY A 340 20.14 5.34 8.64
C GLY A 340 21.50 6.04 8.67
N GLU A 341 21.55 7.33 8.36
CA GLU A 341 22.79 8.14 8.43
C GLU A 341 23.39 8.11 9.84
N LEU A 342 22.57 8.31 10.87
CA LEU A 342 22.98 8.24 12.27
C LEU A 342 23.55 6.85 12.63
N LYS A 343 23.04 5.77 12.03
CA LYS A 343 23.54 4.42 12.25
C LYS A 343 24.95 4.18 11.71
N HIS A 344 25.35 4.94 10.68
CA HIS A 344 26.67 4.83 10.06
C HIS A 344 27.72 5.78 10.64
N MET A 345 27.33 6.76 11.46
CA MET A 345 28.27 7.66 12.16
C MET A 345 29.05 6.93 13.26
N SER A 346 30.30 7.35 13.46
CA SER A 346 31.14 6.85 14.57
C SER A 346 30.57 7.26 15.94
N ASP A 347 30.85 6.47 16.99
CA ASP A 347 30.32 6.75 18.34
C ASP A 347 30.76 8.10 18.93
N GLN A 348 31.86 8.66 18.41
CA GLN A 348 32.38 9.96 18.82
C GLN A 348 31.63 11.12 18.14
N GLU A 349 31.21 10.94 16.88
CA GLU A 349 30.40 11.92 16.15
C GLU A 349 28.96 11.95 16.66
N ARG A 350 28.39 10.79 17.04
CA ARG A 350 27.06 10.68 17.65
C ARG A 350 26.89 11.44 18.96
N ARG A 351 27.97 11.60 19.74
CA ARG A 351 27.96 12.26 21.06
C ARG A 351 28.11 13.79 20.98
N SER A 352 28.46 14.32 19.81
CA SER A 352 28.67 15.76 19.63
C SER A 352 27.41 16.44 19.06
N TRP A 353 26.73 17.24 19.88
CA TRP A 353 25.58 18.06 19.46
C TRP A 353 25.91 19.03 18.32
N LYS A 354 27.18 19.45 18.18
CA LYS A 354 27.64 20.28 17.07
C LYS A 354 27.73 19.53 15.73
N SER A 355 28.03 18.22 15.75
CA SER A 355 28.05 17.41 14.52
C SER A 355 26.62 17.14 14.02
N LEU A 356 25.66 16.98 14.95
CA LEU A 356 24.24 16.74 14.67
C LEU A 356 23.53 17.99 14.13
N TYR A 357 23.87 19.18 14.63
CA TYR A 357 23.28 20.45 14.16
C TYR A 357 23.94 21.04 12.90
N GLY A 358 25.18 20.66 12.59
CA GLY A 358 25.90 21.13 11.39
C GLY A 358 25.36 20.57 10.06
N MET A 359 24.36 19.70 10.10
CA MET A 359 23.69 19.12 8.92
C MET A 359 22.41 19.86 8.50
N TYR A 360 21.99 20.90 9.22
CA TYR A 360 20.78 21.69 8.92
C TYR A 360 21.07 23.00 8.20
#